data_AF-L7VLC1-F1
#
_entry.id   AF-L7VLC1-F1
#
_cell.length_a   1.000
_cell.length_b   1.000
_cell.length_c   1.000
_cell.angle_alpha   90.00
_cell.angle_beta   90.00
_cell.angle_gamma   90.00
#
_symmetry.space_group_name_H-M   'P 1'
#
loop_
_entity.id
_entity.type
_entity.pdbx_description
1 polymer ?
#
loop_
_entity_poly.entity_id
_entity_poly.type
_entity_poly.pdbx_seq_one_letter_code
_entity_poly.pdbx_strand_id
1 'polypeptide(L)'
;MPNYTENYNLKKPLPNEYYNVQDQNDNMDIIDSELKKLDRKVENIEVPVTSVNGKTGDVELTADDVGAETPAGAQAKAEAAAAAAVIAHDTAEKHIGYAVANGTNSYSVTIPGITQLAEGMSFKIKFANANTGACTLNINNLGAKNIVKGNGNALSSGNIKAGQICHLVYNGSNFQLLGEGGEYGTAQPQHVLEGYTIGTEEGIKEGTMVNQGAKIITPSTVNQAIPAGYHNGQGYVKGDSNLIASNIKKGVTIFGLSGTFTSDATAAASDILSGKTAYVNGNKVTGTMVNRGAVILTPGTTNQAIPAGYHNGQGYVKGDPNLIASNIKKGVSIFGVTGTLEYSQTASGSITIEPDVTYTTVSLSFTPKLVYGFEKTERHLFIYSSTKSLFWAENSYGEYLYGIEFLLSDNDMRFYPYSNIITNGFHIILSAYSLSKPHIVEWFAVG
;
A
#
# COMPACT_ATOMS: atom_id res chain seq x y z
N MET A 1 -143.02 -85.68 -65.38
CA MET A 1 -142.07 -85.46 -64.28
C MET A 1 -141.37 -84.14 -64.55
N PRO A 2 -141.20 -83.24 -63.57
CA PRO A 2 -140.49 -81.99 -63.79
C PRO A 2 -139.04 -82.24 -64.25
N ASN A 3 -138.57 -81.42 -65.19
CA ASN A 3 -137.22 -81.50 -65.75
C ASN A 3 -136.32 -80.50 -65.00
N TYR A 4 -135.12 -80.90 -64.59
CA TYR A 4 -134.21 -80.06 -63.79
C TYR A 4 -132.88 -79.84 -64.52
N THR A 5 -132.15 -78.77 -64.19
CA THR A 5 -130.79 -78.54 -64.71
C THR A 5 -129.78 -79.49 -64.05
N GLU A 6 -128.72 -79.84 -64.77
CA GLU A 6 -127.80 -80.90 -64.33
C GLU A 6 -126.92 -80.49 -63.15
N ASN A 7 -126.39 -79.26 -63.14
CA ASN A 7 -125.35 -78.85 -62.18
C ASN A 7 -125.92 -78.38 -60.84
N TYR A 8 -127.03 -77.66 -60.88
CA TYR A 8 -127.61 -77.02 -59.69
C TYR A 8 -129.05 -77.47 -59.44
N ASN A 9 -129.54 -78.46 -60.19
CA ASN A 9 -130.87 -79.05 -60.03
C ASN A 9 -131.99 -78.01 -60.01
N LEU A 10 -131.90 -76.98 -60.86
CA LEU A 10 -132.90 -75.92 -60.98
C LEU A 10 -134.07 -76.43 -61.79
N LYS A 11 -135.30 -76.23 -61.31
CA LYS A 11 -136.50 -76.69 -62.00
C LYS A 11 -136.70 -75.91 -63.30
N LYS A 12 -136.90 -76.63 -64.40
CA LYS A 12 -137.18 -76.05 -65.71
C LYS A 12 -138.68 -76.09 -65.97
N PRO A 13 -139.31 -74.98 -66.37
CA PRO A 13 -140.70 -75.01 -66.83
C PRO A 13 -140.80 -75.86 -68.10
N LEU A 14 -141.82 -76.72 -68.19
CA LEU A 14 -142.11 -77.49 -69.40
C LEU A 14 -142.97 -76.66 -70.38
N PRO A 15 -142.89 -76.93 -71.70
CA PRO A 15 -143.65 -76.16 -72.71
C PRO A 15 -145.18 -76.18 -72.53
N ASN A 16 -145.69 -77.16 -71.78
CA ASN A 16 -147.11 -77.39 -71.53
C ASN A 16 -147.53 -77.07 -70.08
N GLU A 17 -146.67 -76.47 -69.26
CA GLU A 17 -146.97 -76.06 -67.89
C GLU A 17 -147.16 -74.54 -67.80
N TYR A 18 -148.09 -74.08 -66.95
CA TYR A 18 -148.18 -72.67 -66.60
C TYR A 18 -147.02 -72.29 -65.69
N TYR A 19 -146.48 -71.10 -65.91
CA TYR A 19 -145.35 -70.58 -65.14
C TYR A 19 -145.67 -70.52 -63.63
N ASN A 20 -144.80 -71.11 -62.81
CA ASN A 20 -144.92 -71.11 -61.36
C ASN A 20 -143.83 -70.24 -60.72
N VAL A 21 -144.26 -69.15 -60.08
CA VAL A 21 -143.37 -68.19 -59.41
C VAL A 21 -142.58 -68.85 -58.27
N GLN A 22 -143.16 -69.82 -57.57
CA GLN A 22 -142.47 -70.50 -56.47
C GLN A 22 -141.28 -71.30 -56.98
N ASP A 23 -141.44 -71.98 -58.12
CA ASP A 23 -140.34 -72.73 -58.72
C ASP A 23 -139.18 -71.81 -59.15
N GLN A 24 -139.46 -70.57 -59.56
CA GLN A 24 -138.41 -69.59 -59.84
C GLN A 24 -137.74 -69.10 -58.56
N ASN A 25 -138.52 -68.78 -57.51
CA ASN A 25 -137.95 -68.34 -56.24
C ASN A 25 -137.03 -69.40 -55.65
N ASP A 26 -137.48 -70.66 -55.64
CA ASP A 26 -136.67 -71.79 -55.16
C ASP A 26 -135.37 -71.93 -55.97
N ASN A 27 -135.44 -71.74 -57.30
CA ASN A 27 -134.24 -71.72 -58.13
C ASN A 27 -133.30 -70.55 -57.82
N MET A 28 -133.84 -69.37 -57.52
CA MET A 28 -133.04 -68.19 -57.18
C MET A 28 -132.33 -68.36 -55.84
N ASP A 29 -132.98 -68.99 -54.85
CA ASP A 29 -132.36 -69.31 -53.57
C ASP A 29 -131.20 -70.32 -53.73
N ILE A 30 -131.37 -71.32 -54.62
CA ILE A 30 -130.29 -72.24 -54.96
C ILE A 30 -129.12 -71.49 -55.61
N ILE A 31 -129.39 -70.60 -56.56
CA ILE A 31 -128.35 -69.80 -57.24
C ILE A 31 -127.58 -68.93 -56.23
N ASP A 32 -128.28 -68.22 -55.35
CA ASP A 32 -127.65 -67.36 -54.33
C ASP A 32 -126.75 -68.16 -53.38
N SER A 33 -127.25 -69.31 -52.90
CA SER A 33 -126.49 -70.21 -52.03
C SER A 33 -125.20 -70.72 -52.69
N GLU A 34 -125.27 -71.14 -53.96
CA GLU A 34 -124.10 -71.62 -54.70
C GLU A 34 -123.12 -70.48 -55.04
N LEU A 35 -123.60 -69.28 -55.39
CA LEU A 35 -122.75 -68.09 -55.56
C LEU A 35 -122.00 -67.75 -54.27
N LYS A 36 -122.68 -67.82 -53.11
CA LYS A 36 -122.03 -67.54 -51.83
C LYS A 36 -121.01 -68.61 -51.41
N LYS A 37 -121.15 -69.85 -51.89
CA LYS A 37 -120.11 -70.88 -51.74
C LYS A 37 -118.89 -70.55 -52.60
N LEU A 38 -119.07 -69.96 -53.77
CA LEU A 38 -117.97 -69.53 -54.64
C LEU A 38 -117.19 -68.38 -54.01
N ASP A 39 -117.85 -67.33 -53.52
CA ASP A 39 -117.21 -66.20 -52.82
C ASP A 39 -116.30 -66.67 -51.67
N ARG A 40 -116.80 -67.60 -50.83
CA ARG A 40 -116.02 -68.17 -49.72
C ARG A 40 -114.80 -68.97 -50.18
N LYS A 41 -114.86 -69.59 -51.36
CA LYS A 41 -113.67 -70.27 -51.94
C LYS A 41 -112.65 -69.27 -52.46
N VAL A 42 -113.08 -68.09 -52.92
CA VAL A 42 -112.17 -67.03 -53.40
C VAL A 42 -111.48 -66.32 -52.24
N GLU A 43 -112.17 -66.07 -51.11
CA GLU A 43 -111.55 -65.46 -49.92
C GLU A 43 -110.41 -66.30 -49.30
N ASN A 44 -110.43 -67.62 -49.49
CA ASN A 44 -109.44 -68.55 -48.94
C ASN A 44 -108.48 -69.12 -50.01
N ILE A 45 -108.17 -68.37 -51.06
CA ILE A 45 -107.11 -68.75 -51.99
C ILE A 45 -105.75 -68.52 -51.30
N GLU A 46 -105.14 -69.59 -50.81
CA GLU A 46 -103.71 -69.63 -50.51
C GLU A 46 -102.93 -69.93 -51.80
N VAL A 47 -102.01 -69.04 -52.16
CA VAL A 47 -101.05 -69.27 -53.27
C VAL A 47 -99.69 -69.61 -52.65
N PRO A 48 -99.34 -70.90 -52.51
CA PRO A 48 -98.06 -71.27 -51.92
C PRO A 48 -96.90 -70.82 -52.81
N VAL A 49 -95.83 -70.28 -52.22
CA VAL A 49 -94.58 -69.99 -52.94
C VAL A 49 -94.02 -71.32 -53.44
N THR A 50 -94.02 -71.52 -54.75
CA THR A 50 -93.63 -72.81 -55.36
C THR A 50 -92.14 -73.02 -55.41
N SER A 51 -91.32 -71.95 -55.49
CA SER A 51 -89.87 -72.05 -55.36
C SER A 51 -89.20 -70.77 -54.87
N VAL A 52 -88.07 -70.91 -54.17
CA VAL A 52 -87.11 -69.82 -53.89
C VAL A 52 -85.74 -70.27 -54.40
N ASN A 53 -85.11 -69.45 -55.24
CA ASN A 53 -83.81 -69.75 -55.87
C ASN A 53 -83.72 -71.16 -56.51
N GLY A 54 -84.81 -71.61 -57.14
CA GLY A 54 -84.88 -72.89 -57.85
C GLY A 54 -85.16 -74.13 -56.99
N LYS A 55 -85.35 -74.00 -55.67
CA LYS A 55 -85.76 -75.11 -54.77
C LYS A 55 -87.26 -75.07 -54.52
N THR A 56 -87.95 -76.22 -54.58
CA THR A 56 -89.40 -76.38 -54.39
C THR A 56 -89.71 -77.15 -53.09
N GLY A 57 -90.83 -76.87 -52.40
CA GLY A 57 -91.27 -77.57 -51.16
C GLY A 57 -91.20 -76.73 -49.88
N ASP A 58 -91.17 -77.36 -48.70
CA ASP A 58 -90.87 -76.68 -47.42
C ASP A 58 -89.45 -76.10 -47.50
N VAL A 59 -89.34 -74.79 -47.74
CA VAL A 59 -88.05 -74.15 -47.98
C VAL A 59 -87.44 -73.72 -46.64
N GLU A 60 -86.51 -74.53 -46.13
CA GLU A 60 -85.55 -74.05 -45.12
C GLU A 60 -84.52 -73.15 -45.82
N LEU A 61 -84.58 -71.84 -45.54
CA LEU A 61 -83.66 -70.86 -46.14
C LEU A 61 -82.29 -70.94 -45.47
N THR A 62 -81.25 -71.15 -46.25
CA THR A 62 -79.86 -71.01 -45.79
C THR A 62 -79.35 -69.59 -46.03
N ALA A 63 -78.26 -69.21 -45.36
CA ALA A 63 -77.60 -67.91 -45.55
C ALA A 63 -77.24 -67.65 -47.03
N ASP A 64 -76.85 -68.70 -47.76
CA ASP A 64 -76.51 -68.62 -49.19
C ASP A 64 -77.73 -68.31 -50.06
N ASP A 65 -78.92 -68.82 -49.69
CA ASP A 65 -80.16 -68.62 -50.46
C ASP A 65 -80.64 -67.16 -50.41
N VAL A 66 -80.17 -66.36 -49.44
CA VAL A 66 -80.52 -64.93 -49.27
C VAL A 66 -79.35 -63.99 -49.56
N GLY A 67 -78.20 -64.51 -49.98
CA GLY A 67 -76.98 -63.72 -50.19
C GLY A 67 -76.42 -63.10 -48.91
N ALA A 68 -76.65 -63.73 -47.76
CA ALA A 68 -76.07 -63.28 -46.50
C ALA A 68 -74.56 -63.57 -46.48
N GLU A 69 -73.79 -62.61 -45.99
CA GLU A 69 -72.33 -62.71 -45.91
C GLU A 69 -71.91 -63.87 -45.01
N THR A 70 -70.90 -64.64 -45.42
CA THR A 70 -70.37 -65.72 -44.60
C THR A 70 -69.38 -65.19 -43.56
N PRO A 71 -69.21 -65.85 -42.40
CA PRO A 71 -68.16 -65.50 -41.45
C PRO A 71 -66.77 -65.44 -42.08
N ALA A 72 -66.48 -66.34 -43.03
CA ALA A 72 -65.21 -66.37 -43.76
C ALA A 72 -65.06 -65.16 -44.71
N GLY A 73 -66.12 -64.77 -45.42
CA GLY A 73 -66.13 -63.59 -46.28
C GLY A 73 -65.99 -62.28 -45.50
N ALA A 74 -66.66 -62.18 -44.35
CA ALA A 74 -66.49 -61.05 -43.42
C ALA A 74 -65.04 -60.98 -42.87
N GLN A 75 -64.46 -62.12 -42.51
CA GLN A 75 -63.07 -62.20 -42.04
C GLN A 75 -62.07 -61.75 -43.11
N ALA A 76 -62.22 -62.22 -44.36
CA ALA A 76 -61.36 -61.81 -45.46
C ALA A 76 -61.41 -60.29 -45.74
N LYS A 77 -62.60 -59.68 -45.63
CA LYS A 77 -62.76 -58.22 -45.75
C LYS A 77 -62.08 -57.47 -44.60
N ALA A 78 -62.17 -57.99 -43.37
CA ALA A 78 -61.50 -57.40 -42.21
C ALA A 78 -59.97 -57.49 -42.33
N GLU A 79 -59.44 -58.62 -42.78
CA GLU A 79 -58.01 -58.83 -43.02
C GLU A 79 -57.47 -57.90 -44.11
N ALA A 80 -58.21 -57.73 -45.21
CA ALA A 80 -57.84 -56.80 -46.28
C ALA A 80 -57.82 -55.35 -45.79
N ALA A 81 -58.80 -54.94 -44.98
CA ALA A 81 -58.86 -53.60 -44.39
C ALA A 81 -57.71 -53.37 -43.38
N ALA A 82 -57.40 -54.38 -42.55
CA ALA A 82 -56.28 -54.32 -41.62
C ALA A 82 -54.94 -54.21 -42.35
N ALA A 83 -54.72 -55.01 -43.40
CA ALA A 83 -53.52 -54.93 -44.23
C ALA A 83 -53.37 -53.56 -44.91
N ALA A 84 -54.45 -53.02 -45.46
CA ALA A 84 -54.46 -51.68 -46.04
C ALA A 84 -54.14 -50.59 -45.01
N ALA A 85 -54.65 -50.71 -43.78
CA ALA A 85 -54.34 -49.80 -42.69
C ALA A 85 -52.87 -49.88 -42.25
N VAL A 86 -52.29 -51.08 -42.16
CA VAL A 86 -50.87 -51.27 -41.85
C VAL A 86 -49.99 -50.67 -42.95
N ILE A 87 -50.31 -50.91 -44.22
CA ILE A 87 -49.58 -50.34 -45.36
C ILE A 87 -49.66 -48.80 -45.35
N ALA A 88 -50.85 -48.24 -45.07
CA ALA A 88 -51.04 -46.80 -44.96
C ALA A 88 -50.23 -46.22 -43.78
N HIS A 89 -50.23 -46.90 -42.62
CA HIS A 89 -49.46 -46.51 -41.45
C HIS A 89 -47.95 -46.55 -41.72
N ASP A 90 -47.41 -47.62 -42.30
CA ASP A 90 -45.97 -47.75 -42.61
C ASP A 90 -45.50 -46.77 -43.69
N THR A 91 -46.40 -46.34 -44.57
CA THR A 91 -46.12 -45.34 -45.60
C THR A 91 -46.16 -43.91 -45.03
N ALA A 92 -47.00 -43.66 -44.02
CA ALA A 92 -47.22 -42.33 -43.42
C ALA A 92 -46.34 -42.05 -42.19
N GLU A 93 -46.09 -43.03 -41.32
CA GLU A 93 -45.44 -42.88 -40.02
C GLU A 93 -44.15 -43.72 -39.96
N LYS A 94 -43.03 -43.13 -40.40
CA LYS A 94 -41.71 -43.76 -40.27
C LYS A 94 -41.16 -43.54 -38.87
N HIS A 95 -41.14 -44.58 -38.03
CA HIS A 95 -40.29 -44.60 -36.84
C HIS A 95 -38.82 -44.64 -37.28
N ILE A 96 -38.20 -43.47 -37.48
CA ILE A 96 -36.77 -43.40 -37.80
C ILE A 96 -35.99 -43.75 -36.53
N GLY A 97 -35.55 -45.01 -36.46
CA GLY A 97 -34.41 -45.41 -35.64
C GLY A 97 -33.15 -44.60 -36.03
N TYR A 98 -32.07 -44.70 -35.26
CA TYR A 98 -30.86 -43.97 -35.65
C TYR A 98 -30.21 -44.62 -36.89
N ALA A 99 -29.62 -43.80 -37.77
CA ALA A 99 -28.74 -44.29 -38.82
C ALA A 99 -27.28 -44.21 -38.37
N VAL A 100 -26.41 -45.10 -38.84
CA VAL A 100 -25.00 -45.11 -38.44
C VAL A 100 -24.15 -44.40 -39.49
N ALA A 101 -23.51 -43.30 -39.09
CA ALA A 101 -22.59 -42.56 -39.95
C ALA A 101 -21.15 -43.08 -39.83
N ASN A 102 -20.46 -43.15 -40.96
CA ASN A 102 -19.04 -43.50 -41.06
C ASN A 102 -18.19 -42.26 -41.35
N GLY A 103 -16.88 -42.38 -41.11
CA GLY A 103 -15.91 -41.29 -41.32
C GLY A 103 -15.57 -40.52 -40.04
N THR A 104 -14.76 -39.47 -40.18
CA THR A 104 -14.32 -38.56 -39.11
C THR A 104 -14.28 -37.15 -39.69
N ASN A 105 -15.00 -36.20 -39.09
CA ASN A 105 -15.23 -34.84 -39.58
C ASN A 105 -15.87 -34.70 -40.98
N SER A 106 -15.74 -35.68 -41.86
CA SER A 106 -16.49 -35.81 -43.11
C SER A 106 -17.32 -37.07 -43.02
N TYR A 107 -18.51 -36.94 -42.48
CA TYR A 107 -19.39 -38.06 -42.19
C TYR A 107 -20.27 -38.39 -43.38
N SER A 108 -20.58 -39.67 -43.56
CA SER A 108 -21.54 -40.15 -44.56
C SER A 108 -22.49 -41.17 -43.97
N VAL A 109 -23.75 -41.15 -44.42
CA VAL A 109 -24.79 -42.06 -43.95
C VAL A 109 -25.79 -42.36 -45.07
N THR A 110 -26.32 -43.58 -45.07
CA THR A 110 -27.40 -43.99 -45.97
C THR A 110 -28.68 -44.20 -45.19
N ILE A 111 -29.75 -43.50 -45.57
CA ILE A 111 -31.07 -43.53 -44.93
C ILE A 111 -32.13 -43.83 -45.99
N PRO A 112 -32.77 -45.01 -45.98
CA PRO A 112 -33.75 -45.37 -46.99
C PRO A 112 -34.92 -44.38 -47.14
N GLY A 113 -35.24 -44.02 -48.38
CA GLY A 113 -36.38 -43.16 -48.71
C GLY A 113 -36.14 -41.65 -48.63
N ILE A 114 -34.92 -41.20 -48.36
CA ILE A 114 -34.56 -39.78 -48.41
C ILE A 114 -33.97 -39.46 -49.79
N THR A 115 -34.71 -38.73 -50.62
CA THR A 115 -34.29 -38.33 -51.98
C THR A 115 -33.91 -36.85 -52.10
N GLN A 116 -34.27 -36.04 -51.11
CA GLN A 116 -33.91 -34.63 -51.00
C GLN A 116 -33.86 -34.20 -49.53
N LEU A 117 -33.13 -33.12 -49.23
CA LEU A 117 -33.13 -32.47 -47.91
C LEU A 117 -34.07 -31.26 -47.94
N ALA A 118 -35.16 -31.32 -47.18
CA ALA A 118 -36.06 -30.19 -46.94
C ALA A 118 -35.79 -29.60 -45.55
N GLU A 119 -35.93 -28.27 -45.41
CA GLU A 119 -35.80 -27.60 -44.12
C GLU A 119 -36.77 -28.19 -43.07
N GLY A 120 -36.31 -28.30 -41.82
CA GLY A 120 -37.05 -28.91 -40.71
C GLY A 120 -36.90 -30.43 -40.62
N MET A 121 -36.35 -31.10 -41.64
CA MET A 121 -36.10 -32.54 -41.56
C MET A 121 -35.14 -32.87 -40.41
N SER A 122 -35.57 -33.81 -39.58
CA SER A 122 -34.88 -34.22 -38.36
C SER A 122 -34.32 -35.63 -38.51
N PHE A 123 -33.07 -35.83 -38.09
CA PHE A 123 -32.34 -37.09 -38.24
C PHE A 123 -31.68 -37.47 -36.92
N LYS A 124 -31.83 -38.74 -36.52
CA LYS A 124 -31.08 -39.34 -35.43
C LYS A 124 -29.90 -40.09 -36.03
N ILE A 125 -28.68 -39.65 -35.76
CA ILE A 125 -27.47 -40.22 -36.34
C ILE A 125 -26.56 -40.70 -35.22
N LYS A 126 -26.19 -41.98 -35.26
CA LYS A 126 -25.11 -42.54 -34.45
C LYS A 126 -23.80 -42.34 -35.18
N PHE A 127 -22.87 -41.61 -34.57
CA PHE A 127 -21.55 -41.39 -35.15
C PHE A 127 -20.57 -42.45 -34.69
N ALA A 128 -19.97 -43.20 -35.61
CA ALA A 128 -18.99 -44.23 -35.24
C ALA A 128 -17.73 -43.63 -34.59
N ASN A 129 -17.25 -42.49 -35.11
CA ASN A 129 -16.05 -41.81 -34.63
C ASN A 129 -16.37 -40.39 -34.12
N ALA A 130 -15.64 -39.96 -33.09
CA ALA A 130 -15.71 -38.59 -32.57
C ALA A 130 -15.23 -37.56 -33.60
N ASN A 131 -15.72 -36.31 -33.49
CA ASN A 131 -15.21 -35.22 -34.30
C ASN A 131 -13.98 -34.57 -33.62
N THR A 132 -13.06 -34.04 -34.42
CA THR A 132 -11.87 -33.33 -33.94
C THR A 132 -11.85 -31.84 -34.33
N GLY A 133 -12.96 -31.35 -34.88
CA GLY A 133 -13.14 -29.96 -35.30
C GLY A 133 -14.46 -29.80 -36.06
N ALA A 134 -14.51 -28.79 -36.94
CA ALA A 134 -15.66 -28.59 -37.82
C ALA A 134 -15.89 -29.82 -38.70
N CYS A 135 -17.16 -30.17 -38.92
CA CYS A 135 -17.50 -31.39 -39.63
C CYS A 135 -18.71 -31.24 -40.54
N THR A 136 -18.85 -32.17 -41.50
CA THR A 136 -19.96 -32.27 -42.44
C THR A 136 -20.65 -33.63 -42.35
N LEU A 137 -21.91 -33.69 -42.79
CA LEU A 137 -22.66 -34.92 -43.00
C LEU A 137 -23.21 -34.96 -44.43
N ASN A 138 -22.97 -36.07 -45.12
CA ASN A 138 -23.57 -36.36 -46.42
C ASN A 138 -24.57 -37.52 -46.28
N ILE A 139 -25.86 -37.22 -46.46
CA ILE A 139 -26.95 -38.21 -46.43
C ILE A 139 -27.24 -38.63 -47.87
N ASN A 140 -27.19 -39.93 -48.17
CA ASN A 140 -27.55 -40.50 -49.49
C ASN A 140 -26.84 -39.85 -50.70
N ASN A 141 -25.63 -39.33 -50.53
CA ASN A 141 -24.91 -38.58 -51.56
C ASN A 141 -25.65 -37.32 -52.09
N LEU A 142 -26.55 -36.74 -51.29
CA LEU A 142 -27.30 -35.51 -51.63
C LEU A 142 -26.46 -34.22 -51.47
N GLY A 143 -25.17 -34.38 -51.15
CA GLY A 143 -24.21 -33.30 -50.95
C GLY A 143 -23.89 -33.11 -49.47
N ALA A 144 -22.60 -32.96 -49.15
CA ALA A 144 -22.15 -32.75 -47.79
C ALA A 144 -22.59 -31.37 -47.27
N LYS A 145 -23.22 -31.34 -46.10
CA LYS A 145 -23.64 -30.12 -45.40
C LYS A 145 -22.89 -30.01 -44.09
N ASN A 146 -22.57 -28.79 -43.63
CA ASN A 146 -21.89 -28.64 -42.33
C ASN A 146 -22.82 -29.09 -41.20
N ILE A 147 -22.22 -29.61 -40.14
CA ILE A 147 -22.88 -29.78 -38.85
C ILE A 147 -22.46 -28.59 -37.99
N VAL A 148 -23.45 -27.89 -37.45
CA VAL A 148 -23.28 -26.69 -36.63
C VAL A 148 -24.01 -26.86 -35.32
N LYS A 149 -23.66 -26.07 -34.30
CA LYS A 149 -24.37 -26.02 -33.03
C LYS A 149 -25.77 -25.39 -33.22
N GLY A 150 -26.62 -25.50 -32.19
CA GLY A 150 -27.92 -24.82 -32.19
C GLY A 150 -27.86 -23.31 -32.44
N ASN A 151 -26.76 -22.65 -32.05
CA ASN A 151 -26.50 -21.22 -32.29
C ASN A 151 -25.89 -20.90 -33.68
N GLY A 152 -25.66 -21.91 -34.53
CA GLY A 152 -25.13 -21.74 -35.90
C GLY A 152 -23.60 -21.77 -36.03
N ASN A 153 -22.84 -21.78 -34.92
CA ASN A 153 -21.38 -21.90 -34.97
C ASN A 153 -20.93 -23.31 -35.40
N ALA A 154 -19.75 -23.41 -36.01
CA ALA A 154 -19.14 -24.70 -36.31
C ALA A 154 -18.90 -25.53 -35.03
N LEU A 155 -18.93 -26.86 -35.15
CA LEU A 155 -18.54 -27.73 -34.05
C LEU A 155 -17.04 -27.61 -33.74
N SER A 156 -16.72 -27.71 -32.46
CA SER A 156 -15.38 -27.89 -31.92
C SER A 156 -15.10 -29.36 -31.67
N SER A 157 -13.82 -29.72 -31.51
CA SER A 157 -13.41 -31.08 -31.15
C SER A 157 -14.18 -31.60 -29.94
N GLY A 158 -14.71 -32.82 -30.02
CA GLY A 158 -15.39 -33.49 -28.92
C GLY A 158 -16.88 -33.19 -28.76
N ASN A 159 -17.46 -32.29 -29.58
CA ASN A 159 -18.90 -32.04 -29.61
C ASN A 159 -19.73 -33.27 -30.05
N ILE A 160 -19.13 -34.15 -30.85
CA ILE A 160 -19.62 -35.48 -31.17
C ILE A 160 -18.64 -36.50 -30.58
N LYS A 161 -19.13 -37.37 -29.69
CA LYS A 161 -18.37 -38.48 -29.10
C LYS A 161 -18.57 -39.77 -29.92
N ALA A 162 -17.56 -40.63 -29.96
CA ALA A 162 -17.65 -41.92 -30.65
C ALA A 162 -18.79 -42.77 -30.06
N GLY A 163 -19.66 -43.32 -30.91
CA GLY A 163 -20.85 -44.07 -30.53
C GLY A 163 -22.05 -43.23 -30.08
N GLN A 164 -21.91 -41.89 -29.97
CA GLN A 164 -23.01 -41.01 -29.56
C GLN A 164 -24.10 -40.95 -30.63
N ILE A 165 -25.36 -40.94 -30.18
CA ILE A 165 -26.53 -40.66 -31.01
C ILE A 165 -26.85 -39.19 -30.87
N CYS A 166 -26.80 -38.47 -31.98
CA CYS A 166 -27.06 -37.04 -32.06
C CYS A 166 -28.38 -36.77 -32.79
N HIS A 167 -29.11 -35.74 -32.37
CA HIS A 167 -30.29 -35.24 -33.07
C HIS A 167 -29.89 -34.06 -33.94
N LEU A 168 -30.02 -34.21 -35.26
CA LEU A 168 -29.67 -33.21 -36.24
C LEU A 168 -30.93 -32.69 -36.94
N VAL A 169 -31.08 -31.39 -37.06
CA VAL A 169 -32.17 -30.77 -37.84
C VAL A 169 -31.58 -30.00 -39.01
N TYR A 170 -32.03 -30.29 -40.24
CA TYR A 170 -31.60 -29.54 -41.40
C TYR A 170 -32.30 -28.18 -41.45
N ASN A 171 -31.54 -27.08 -41.46
CA ASN A 171 -32.07 -25.72 -41.44
C ASN A 171 -32.12 -25.05 -42.82
N GLY A 172 -32.12 -25.83 -43.90
CA GLY A 172 -32.06 -25.33 -45.26
C GLY A 172 -30.64 -25.13 -45.82
N SER A 173 -29.62 -25.04 -44.97
CA SER A 173 -28.20 -24.96 -45.39
C SER A 173 -27.28 -25.94 -44.68
N ASN A 174 -27.42 -26.10 -43.36
CA ASN A 174 -26.58 -26.92 -42.49
C ASN A 174 -27.44 -27.83 -41.61
N PHE A 175 -26.82 -28.84 -41.00
CA PHE A 175 -27.43 -29.64 -39.94
C PHE A 175 -27.14 -29.01 -38.58
N GLN A 176 -28.17 -28.58 -37.84
CA GLN A 176 -28.04 -28.12 -36.46
C GLN A 176 -28.05 -29.31 -35.51
N LEU A 177 -26.99 -29.45 -34.72
CA LEU A 177 -26.88 -30.40 -33.62
C LEU A 177 -27.68 -29.87 -32.42
N LEU A 178 -28.77 -30.56 -32.11
CA LEU A 178 -29.64 -30.23 -30.97
C LEU A 178 -29.28 -31.07 -29.75
N GLY A 179 -29.32 -30.44 -28.58
CA GLY A 179 -29.14 -31.11 -27.29
C GLY A 179 -27.69 -31.30 -26.84
N GLU A 180 -26.70 -30.63 -27.46
CA GLU A 180 -25.43 -30.40 -26.76
C GLU A 180 -25.72 -29.58 -25.50
N GLY A 181 -25.23 -30.03 -24.35
CA GLY A 181 -25.14 -29.17 -23.18
C GLY A 181 -24.37 -27.88 -23.49
N GLY A 182 -24.58 -26.84 -22.70
CA GLY A 182 -23.86 -25.57 -22.88
C GLY A 182 -22.33 -25.73 -22.81
N GLU A 183 -21.60 -24.81 -23.44
CA GLU A 183 -20.14 -24.80 -23.36
C GLU A 183 -19.67 -24.48 -21.94
N TYR A 184 -18.70 -25.24 -21.45
CA TYR A 184 -18.01 -24.94 -20.19
C TYR A 184 -16.82 -23.99 -20.44
N GLY A 185 -16.58 -23.06 -19.52
CA GLY A 185 -15.43 -22.15 -19.58
C GLY A 185 -14.11 -22.85 -19.25
N THR A 186 -13.02 -22.08 -19.18
CA THR A 186 -11.67 -22.59 -18.88
C THR A 186 -11.34 -22.66 -17.39
N ALA A 187 -12.26 -22.24 -16.52
CA ALA A 187 -12.05 -22.28 -15.08
C ALA A 187 -11.92 -23.74 -14.59
N GLN A 188 -11.03 -23.92 -13.62
CA GLN A 188 -10.69 -25.19 -13.00
C GLN A 188 -11.02 -25.07 -11.50
N PRO A 189 -11.10 -26.17 -10.74
CA PRO A 189 -11.35 -26.11 -9.29
C PRO A 189 -10.51 -25.07 -8.54
N GLN A 190 -9.22 -24.92 -8.88
CA GLN A 190 -8.32 -23.94 -8.24
C GLN A 190 -8.59 -22.48 -8.60
N HIS A 191 -9.44 -22.21 -9.60
CA HIS A 191 -9.87 -20.85 -9.97
C HIS A 191 -11.19 -20.45 -9.30
N VAL A 192 -11.86 -21.39 -8.62
CA VAL A 192 -13.18 -21.21 -8.02
C VAL A 192 -13.05 -21.26 -6.51
N LEU A 193 -13.68 -20.29 -5.84
CA LEU A 193 -13.65 -20.15 -4.38
C LEU A 193 -14.22 -21.39 -3.70
N GLU A 194 -13.57 -21.84 -2.62
CA GLU A 194 -14.06 -22.94 -1.79
C GLU A 194 -15.50 -22.67 -1.31
N GLY A 195 -16.35 -23.69 -1.38
CA GLY A 195 -17.79 -23.60 -1.11
C GLY A 195 -18.65 -23.18 -2.33
N TYR A 196 -18.03 -22.87 -3.47
CA TYR A 196 -18.71 -22.67 -4.75
C TYR A 196 -18.35 -23.79 -5.72
N THR A 197 -19.25 -24.08 -6.66
CA THR A 197 -19.06 -25.13 -7.66
C THR A 197 -18.92 -24.58 -9.08
N ILE A 198 -18.38 -25.40 -9.98
CA ILE A 198 -18.27 -25.12 -11.41
C ILE A 198 -18.70 -26.33 -12.24
N GLY A 199 -19.44 -26.10 -13.33
CA GLY A 199 -19.73 -27.13 -14.32
C GLY A 199 -18.52 -27.40 -15.22
N THR A 200 -18.23 -28.67 -15.47
CA THR A 200 -17.18 -29.13 -16.40
C THR A 200 -17.70 -30.27 -17.27
N GLU A 201 -16.94 -30.68 -18.28
CA GLU A 201 -17.23 -31.87 -19.10
C GLU A 201 -17.31 -33.18 -18.29
N GLU A 202 -16.70 -33.21 -17.11
CA GLU A 202 -16.76 -34.33 -16.17
C GLU A 202 -17.87 -34.18 -15.12
N GLY A 203 -18.74 -33.16 -15.27
CA GLY A 203 -19.78 -32.79 -14.32
C GLY A 203 -19.41 -31.64 -13.41
N ILE A 204 -20.19 -31.44 -12.36
CA ILE A 204 -19.97 -30.36 -11.37
C ILE A 204 -18.75 -30.71 -10.50
N LYS A 205 -17.85 -29.74 -10.32
CA LYS A 205 -16.67 -29.83 -9.45
C LYS A 205 -16.74 -28.76 -8.37
N GLU A 206 -16.22 -29.07 -7.18
CA GLU A 206 -16.06 -28.12 -6.07
C GLU A 206 -14.87 -27.19 -6.30
N GLY A 207 -15.00 -25.93 -5.91
CA GLY A 207 -13.92 -24.95 -5.88
C GLY A 207 -12.92 -25.25 -4.76
N THR A 208 -11.65 -24.94 -5.01
CA THR A 208 -10.53 -25.20 -4.09
C THR A 208 -9.70 -23.95 -3.80
N MET A 209 -10.05 -22.80 -4.37
CA MET A 209 -9.38 -21.54 -4.07
C MET A 209 -9.73 -21.10 -2.64
N VAL A 210 -8.73 -21.01 -1.79
CA VAL A 210 -8.90 -20.60 -0.38
C VAL A 210 -9.37 -19.15 -0.28
N ASN A 211 -10.34 -18.89 0.61
CA ASN A 211 -10.76 -17.53 0.96
C ASN A 211 -9.84 -16.95 2.06
N GLN A 212 -9.01 -15.97 1.70
CA GLN A 212 -8.11 -15.28 2.63
C GLN A 212 -8.76 -14.07 3.31
N GLY A 213 -9.95 -13.63 2.86
CA GLY A 213 -10.64 -12.47 3.40
C GLY A 213 -9.82 -11.18 3.32
N ALA A 214 -9.86 -10.38 4.40
CA ALA A 214 -9.05 -9.17 4.53
C ALA A 214 -7.70 -9.52 5.16
N LYS A 215 -6.61 -9.34 4.41
CA LYS A 215 -5.26 -9.58 4.91
C LYS A 215 -4.56 -8.29 5.31
N ILE A 216 -4.31 -8.14 6.61
CA ILE A 216 -3.50 -7.03 7.14
C ILE A 216 -2.08 -7.53 7.40
N ILE A 217 -1.09 -6.92 6.75
CA ILE A 217 0.32 -7.28 6.86
C ILE A 217 1.03 -6.23 7.72
N THR A 218 1.71 -6.66 8.78
CA THR A 218 2.58 -5.77 9.57
C THR A 218 3.99 -5.90 9.01
N PRO A 219 4.64 -4.82 8.53
CA PRO A 219 6.00 -4.89 7.99
C PRO A 219 7.00 -5.58 8.92
N SER A 220 8.02 -6.22 8.34
CA SER A 220 9.10 -6.88 9.05
C SER A 220 10.43 -6.62 8.32
N THR A 221 11.54 -7.06 8.89
CA THR A 221 12.87 -6.96 8.25
C THR A 221 13.08 -7.96 7.11
N VAL A 222 12.15 -8.90 6.90
CA VAL A 222 12.18 -9.89 5.82
C VAL A 222 10.94 -9.79 4.94
N ASN A 223 11.05 -10.28 3.71
CA ASN A 223 9.94 -10.37 2.78
C ASN A 223 8.83 -11.26 3.37
N GLN A 224 7.61 -10.74 3.38
CA GLN A 224 6.44 -11.49 3.81
C GLN A 224 5.63 -11.89 2.58
N ALA A 225 5.46 -13.20 2.39
CA ALA A 225 4.65 -13.72 1.30
C ALA A 225 3.17 -13.38 1.52
N ILE A 226 2.51 -12.94 0.46
CA ILE A 226 1.05 -12.81 0.45
C ILE A 226 0.50 -14.21 0.18
N PRO A 227 -0.32 -14.78 1.07
CA PRO A 227 -0.91 -16.10 0.84
C PRO A 227 -1.72 -16.14 -0.46
N ALA A 228 -1.56 -17.20 -1.25
CA ALA A 228 -2.38 -17.42 -2.44
C ALA A 228 -3.86 -17.62 -2.07
N GLY A 229 -4.76 -17.25 -2.98
CA GLY A 229 -6.21 -17.37 -2.81
C GLY A 229 -6.95 -16.08 -3.08
N TYR A 230 -8.24 -16.06 -2.73
CA TYR A 230 -9.10 -14.90 -2.87
C TYR A 230 -8.93 -13.93 -1.71
N HIS A 231 -8.65 -12.66 -2.02
CA HIS A 231 -8.61 -11.57 -1.05
C HIS A 231 -9.77 -10.61 -1.34
N ASN A 232 -10.48 -10.17 -0.31
CA ASN A 232 -11.71 -9.39 -0.46
C ASN A 232 -11.49 -7.89 -0.76
N GLY A 233 -10.27 -7.49 -1.10
CA GLY A 233 -9.90 -6.09 -1.38
C GLY A 233 -9.83 -5.15 -0.16
N GLN A 234 -10.16 -5.62 1.05
CA GLN A 234 -10.08 -4.82 2.29
C GLN A 234 -8.74 -4.99 3.04
N GLY A 235 -7.80 -5.75 2.46
CA GLY A 235 -6.47 -5.93 3.01
C GLY A 235 -5.53 -4.75 2.73
N TYR A 236 -4.48 -4.61 3.53
CA TYR A 236 -3.44 -3.58 3.36
C TYR A 236 -2.16 -3.93 4.13
N VAL A 237 -1.06 -3.28 3.76
CA VAL A 237 0.18 -3.29 4.55
C VAL A 237 0.13 -2.10 5.51
N LYS A 238 0.34 -2.34 6.81
CA LYS A 238 0.33 -1.25 7.80
C LYS A 238 1.43 -0.24 7.48
N GLY A 239 1.05 1.03 7.38
CA GLY A 239 1.98 2.14 7.48
C GLY A 239 2.37 2.39 8.94
N ASP A 240 3.48 3.07 9.15
CA ASP A 240 3.91 3.58 10.45
C ASP A 240 4.12 5.09 10.33
N SER A 241 3.46 5.88 11.18
CA SER A 241 3.60 7.35 11.17
C SER A 241 5.02 7.81 11.49
N ASN A 242 5.84 6.95 12.11
CA ASN A 242 7.24 7.24 12.38
C ASN A 242 8.15 7.00 11.17
N LEU A 243 7.63 6.49 10.05
CA LEU A 243 8.35 6.41 8.77
C LEU A 243 8.43 7.81 8.12
N ILE A 244 9.14 8.70 8.78
CA ILE A 244 9.40 10.07 8.36
C ILE A 244 10.92 10.33 8.35
N ALA A 245 11.39 11.23 7.48
CA ALA A 245 12.82 11.47 7.28
C ALA A 245 13.54 11.87 8.59
N SER A 246 12.89 12.66 9.45
CA SER A 246 13.44 13.12 10.72
C SER A 246 13.70 12.01 11.73
N ASN A 247 13.04 10.85 11.60
CA ASN A 247 13.24 9.69 12.47
C ASN A 247 14.27 8.71 11.90
N ILE A 248 14.68 8.89 10.64
CA ILE A 248 15.63 8.02 9.96
C ILE A 248 17.01 8.66 10.01
N LYS A 249 18.02 7.88 10.41
CA LYS A 249 19.43 8.28 10.46
C LYS A 249 19.88 8.88 9.12
N LYS A 250 20.53 10.05 9.14
CA LYS A 250 21.10 10.65 7.92
C LYS A 250 22.02 9.67 7.18
N GLY A 251 21.86 9.60 5.86
CA GLY A 251 22.59 8.68 4.99
C GLY A 251 22.00 7.28 4.88
N VAL A 252 20.93 6.97 5.62
CA VAL A 252 20.15 5.74 5.47
C VAL A 252 18.88 6.05 4.70
N THR A 253 18.51 5.16 3.77
CA THR A 253 17.25 5.23 3.02
C THR A 253 16.39 4.03 3.34
N ILE A 254 15.14 4.27 3.74
CA ILE A 254 14.14 3.22 4.01
C ILE A 254 12.95 3.46 3.08
N PHE A 255 12.67 2.50 2.20
CA PHE A 255 11.58 2.59 1.20
C PHE A 255 11.62 3.88 0.35
N GLY A 256 12.81 4.35 -0.01
CA GLY A 256 13.00 5.58 -0.79
C GLY A 256 13.03 6.87 0.04
N LEU A 257 12.69 6.82 1.32
CA LEU A 257 12.75 7.97 2.21
C LEU A 257 14.17 8.13 2.79
N SER A 258 14.83 9.22 2.41
CA SER A 258 16.19 9.55 2.89
C SER A 258 16.14 10.17 4.28
N GLY A 259 16.94 9.64 5.20
CA GLY A 259 16.99 10.13 6.58
C GLY A 259 17.64 11.50 6.74
N THR A 260 17.14 12.25 7.72
CA THR A 260 17.65 13.57 8.13
C THR A 260 17.94 13.66 9.63
N PHE A 261 17.73 12.59 10.41
CA PHE A 261 17.99 12.61 11.85
C PHE A 261 19.45 13.04 12.14
N THR A 262 19.61 14.05 13.01
CA THR A 262 20.85 14.76 13.38
C THR A 262 21.51 15.60 12.28
N SER A 263 20.82 15.89 11.17
CA SER A 263 21.39 16.71 10.07
C SER A 263 21.57 18.19 10.43
N ASP A 264 20.81 18.66 11.41
CA ASP A 264 20.80 20.01 11.95
C ASP A 264 21.85 20.23 13.05
N ALA A 265 22.45 19.16 13.57
CA ALA A 265 23.50 19.26 14.57
C ALA A 265 24.76 19.92 13.97
N THR A 266 25.34 20.86 14.72
CA THR A 266 26.49 21.68 14.28
C THR A 266 27.79 21.43 15.05
N ALA A 267 27.75 20.61 16.12
CA ALA A 267 28.90 20.38 16.98
C ALA A 267 30.06 19.72 16.22
N ALA A 268 31.26 20.28 16.34
CA ALA A 268 32.51 19.65 15.92
C ALA A 268 33.12 18.84 17.07
N ALA A 269 34.09 17.97 16.76
CA ALA A 269 34.85 17.25 17.78
C ALA A 269 35.53 18.20 18.78
N SER A 270 35.99 19.37 18.31
CA SER A 270 36.60 20.42 19.13
C SER A 270 35.65 21.10 20.12
N ASP A 271 34.34 20.95 19.93
CA ASP A 271 33.32 21.56 20.79
C ASP A 271 32.87 20.59 21.90
N ILE A 272 33.27 19.32 21.80
CA ILE A 272 32.85 18.25 22.70
C ILE A 272 34.05 17.84 23.56
N LEU A 273 33.83 17.71 24.87
CA LEU A 273 34.87 17.32 25.82
C LEU A 273 35.49 15.96 25.45
N SER A 274 36.82 15.86 25.59
CA SER A 274 37.54 14.61 25.36
C SER A 274 36.92 13.45 26.14
N GLY A 275 36.71 12.31 25.47
CA GLY A 275 36.04 11.13 26.01
C GLY A 275 34.51 11.17 25.98
N LYS A 276 33.88 12.28 25.57
CA LYS A 276 32.44 12.37 25.32
C LYS A 276 32.13 12.20 23.84
N THR A 277 30.89 11.84 23.50
CA THR A 277 30.47 11.61 22.11
C THR A 277 29.11 12.22 21.83
N ALA A 278 28.88 12.67 20.60
CA ALA A 278 27.59 13.14 20.09
C ALA A 278 27.32 12.55 18.70
N TYR A 279 26.07 12.64 18.21
CA TYR A 279 25.75 12.29 16.82
C TYR A 279 25.52 13.56 16.01
N VAL A 280 26.21 13.67 14.88
CA VAL A 280 26.18 14.84 13.99
C VAL A 280 26.14 14.34 12.55
N ASN A 281 25.17 14.80 11.76
CA ASN A 281 24.99 14.36 10.38
C ASN A 281 24.92 12.83 10.22
N GLY A 282 24.30 12.12 11.17
CA GLY A 282 24.21 10.66 11.20
C GLY A 282 25.48 9.96 11.68
N ASN A 283 26.56 10.67 11.97
CA ASN A 283 27.83 10.08 12.36
C ASN A 283 28.10 10.30 13.85
N LYS A 284 28.70 9.31 14.52
CA LYS A 284 29.16 9.45 15.89
C LYS A 284 30.45 10.27 15.90
N VAL A 285 30.43 11.44 16.52
CA VAL A 285 31.57 12.34 16.70
C VAL A 285 32.10 12.15 18.13
N THR A 286 33.41 11.92 18.26
CA THR A 286 34.08 11.83 19.57
C THR A 286 34.79 13.15 19.86
N GLY A 287 34.61 13.66 21.07
CA GLY A 287 35.15 14.94 21.49
C GLY A 287 36.67 14.96 21.62
N THR A 288 37.25 16.12 21.34
CA THR A 288 38.68 16.42 21.43
C THR A 288 38.97 17.64 22.29
N MET A 289 37.95 18.34 22.80
CA MET A 289 38.15 19.50 23.66
C MET A 289 38.84 19.07 24.97
N VAL A 290 40.01 19.64 25.23
CA VAL A 290 40.80 19.34 26.41
C VAL A 290 40.10 19.87 27.66
N ASN A 291 39.99 19.04 28.70
CA ASN A 291 39.58 19.49 30.03
C ASN A 291 40.80 20.04 30.77
N ARG A 292 40.81 21.35 31.08
CA ARG A 292 41.91 22.00 31.81
C ARG A 292 41.62 22.18 33.30
N GLY A 293 40.42 21.83 33.77
CA GLY A 293 40.04 21.99 35.17
C GLY A 293 40.16 23.44 35.64
N ALA A 294 40.77 23.63 36.82
CA ALA A 294 41.06 24.95 37.37
C ALA A 294 42.45 25.40 36.91
N VAL A 295 42.49 26.45 36.08
CA VAL A 295 43.76 27.04 35.63
C VAL A 295 44.10 28.25 36.49
N ILE A 296 45.25 28.20 37.16
CA ILE A 296 45.77 29.31 37.97
C ILE A 296 46.95 29.94 37.23
N LEU A 297 46.82 31.22 36.86
CA LEU A 297 47.87 31.99 36.21
C LEU A 297 48.58 32.88 37.21
N THR A 298 49.90 32.95 37.14
CA THR A 298 50.70 33.90 37.94
C THR A 298 51.11 35.05 37.03
N PRO A 299 50.77 36.32 37.31
CA PRO A 299 51.11 37.45 36.45
C PRO A 299 52.61 37.53 36.09
N GLY A 300 52.89 38.12 34.93
CA GLY A 300 54.26 38.33 34.42
C GLY A 300 54.37 39.69 33.76
N THR A 301 55.56 40.01 33.23
CA THR A 301 55.82 41.29 32.54
C THR A 301 55.28 41.33 31.11
N THR A 302 54.82 40.19 30.59
CA THR A 302 54.22 40.04 29.27
C THR A 302 52.85 39.39 29.36
N ASN A 303 52.02 39.57 28.32
CA ASN A 303 50.71 38.92 28.22
C ASN A 303 50.85 37.40 28.29
N GLN A 304 49.99 36.77 29.08
CA GLN A 304 49.88 35.31 29.19
C GLN A 304 48.58 34.86 28.55
N ALA A 305 48.67 33.97 27.57
CA ALA A 305 47.51 33.41 26.93
C ALA A 305 46.80 32.42 27.87
N ILE A 306 45.48 32.51 27.94
CA ILE A 306 44.67 31.48 28.58
C ILE A 306 44.62 30.28 27.63
N PRO A 307 45.07 29.09 28.03
CA PRO A 307 45.07 27.95 27.13
C PRO A 307 43.65 27.56 26.72
N ALA A 308 43.44 27.28 25.43
CA ALA A 308 42.13 26.86 24.91
C ALA A 308 41.66 25.54 25.54
N GLY A 309 40.35 25.38 25.72
CA GLY A 309 39.73 24.18 26.29
C GLY A 309 38.65 24.51 27.33
N TYR A 310 38.11 23.47 27.96
CA TYR A 310 37.14 23.62 29.04
C TYR A 310 37.85 23.97 30.35
N HIS A 311 37.39 25.05 30.99
CA HIS A 311 37.82 25.47 32.33
C HIS A 311 36.62 25.33 33.27
N ASN A 312 36.84 24.80 34.47
CA ASN A 312 35.75 24.47 35.40
C ASN A 312 35.22 25.67 36.20
N GLY A 313 35.63 26.89 35.86
CA GLY A 313 35.23 28.12 36.56
C GLY A 313 35.94 28.38 37.90
N GLN A 314 36.80 27.48 38.37
CA GLN A 314 37.56 27.64 39.63
C GLN A 314 38.99 28.17 39.40
N GLY A 315 39.34 28.50 38.16
CA GLY A 315 40.61 29.13 37.82
C GLY A 315 40.63 30.63 38.15
N TYR A 316 41.82 31.20 38.31
CA TYR A 316 42.00 32.63 38.60
C TYR A 316 43.41 33.10 38.23
N VAL A 317 43.58 34.41 38.06
CA VAL A 317 44.89 35.05 38.01
C VAL A 317 45.27 35.45 39.43
N LYS A 318 46.44 35.04 39.92
CA LYS A 318 46.89 35.38 41.27
C LYS A 318 47.02 36.90 41.41
N GLY A 319 46.37 37.46 42.43
CA GLY A 319 46.70 38.80 42.91
C GLY A 319 48.01 38.77 43.71
N ASP A 320 48.70 39.90 43.74
CA ASP A 320 49.84 40.12 44.64
C ASP A 320 49.40 41.08 45.75
N PRO A 321 49.39 40.67 47.04
CA PRO A 321 49.07 41.56 48.15
C PRO A 321 49.97 42.80 48.23
N ASN A 322 51.17 42.75 47.63
CA ASN A 322 52.09 43.89 47.58
C ASN A 322 51.75 44.88 46.46
N LEU A 323 50.74 44.61 45.61
CA LEU A 323 50.22 45.56 44.63
C LEU A 323 49.37 46.64 45.33
N ILE A 324 50.03 47.43 46.16
CA ILE A 324 49.46 48.53 46.93
C ILE A 324 50.30 49.79 46.69
N ALA A 325 49.66 50.96 46.77
CA ALA A 325 50.30 52.24 46.44
C ALA A 325 51.60 52.50 47.22
N SER A 326 51.65 52.13 48.50
CA SER A 326 52.82 52.34 49.37
C SER A 326 54.05 51.52 48.99
N ASN A 327 53.89 50.47 48.17
CA ASN A 327 55.01 49.63 47.71
C ASN A 327 55.51 50.05 46.33
N ILE A 328 54.80 50.96 45.64
CA ILE A 328 55.09 51.40 44.28
C ILE A 328 55.68 52.81 44.34
N LYS A 329 56.79 53.03 43.62
CA LYS A 329 57.48 54.33 43.55
C LYS A 329 56.51 55.46 43.16
N LYS A 330 56.59 56.59 43.87
CA LYS A 330 55.77 57.77 43.60
C LYS A 330 55.80 58.16 42.12
N GLY A 331 54.61 58.33 41.53
CA GLY A 331 54.44 58.70 40.12
C GLY A 331 54.45 57.53 39.13
N VAL A 332 54.73 56.30 39.55
CA VAL A 332 54.60 55.09 38.71
C VAL A 332 53.22 54.47 38.91
N SER A 333 52.56 54.04 37.82
CA SER A 333 51.31 53.29 37.89
C SER A 333 51.54 51.85 37.42
N ILE A 334 51.11 50.87 38.23
CA ILE A 334 51.13 49.44 37.87
C ILE A 334 49.69 48.93 37.96
N PHE A 335 49.14 48.48 36.83
CA PHE A 335 47.74 48.03 36.70
C PHE A 335 46.69 49.02 37.27
N GLY A 336 46.95 50.33 37.17
CA GLY A 336 46.06 51.37 37.67
C GLY A 336 46.27 51.76 39.14
N VAL A 337 47.14 51.06 39.88
CA VAL A 337 47.55 51.47 41.23
C VAL A 337 48.68 52.48 41.14
N THR A 338 48.40 53.75 41.44
CA THR A 338 49.38 54.83 41.45
C THR A 338 50.23 54.77 42.73
N GLY A 339 51.55 54.75 42.56
CA GLY A 339 52.50 54.66 43.65
C GLY A 339 52.60 55.92 44.51
N THR A 340 52.83 55.69 45.80
CA THR A 340 53.03 56.72 46.83
C THR A 340 54.33 56.56 47.60
N LEU A 341 55.15 55.54 47.31
CA LEU A 341 56.44 55.33 47.98
C LEU A 341 57.43 56.43 47.59
N GLU A 342 57.81 57.25 48.58
CA GLU A 342 58.86 58.26 48.43
C GLU A 342 60.20 57.69 48.89
N TYR A 343 61.23 57.86 48.07
CA TYR A 343 62.62 57.58 48.45
C TYR A 343 63.28 58.89 48.88
N SER A 344 64.21 58.83 49.84
CA SER A 344 65.09 59.96 50.14
C SER A 344 65.79 60.43 48.88
N GLN A 345 65.64 61.72 48.56
CA GLN A 345 66.31 62.31 47.43
C GLN A 345 67.76 62.57 47.82
N THR A 346 68.73 62.22 46.97
CA THR A 346 70.15 62.43 47.27
C THR A 346 70.82 63.18 46.14
N ALA A 347 71.77 64.05 46.46
CA ALA A 347 72.63 64.72 45.49
C ALA A 347 74.05 64.82 46.04
N SER A 348 75.05 64.85 45.16
CA SER A 348 76.43 65.21 45.53
C SER A 348 77.05 66.09 44.47
N GLY A 349 78.11 66.79 44.86
CA GLY A 349 78.86 67.63 43.95
C GLY A 349 80.11 68.19 44.60
N SER A 350 80.81 69.01 43.83
CA SER A 350 81.97 69.77 44.27
C SER A 350 81.78 71.22 43.87
N ILE A 351 82.19 72.16 44.72
CA ILE A 351 82.15 73.59 44.43
C ILE A 351 83.43 74.26 44.90
N THR A 352 83.94 75.20 44.10
CA THR A 352 85.08 76.03 44.49
C THR A 352 84.56 77.32 45.08
N ILE A 353 85.02 77.66 46.28
CA ILE A 353 84.74 78.90 46.98
C ILE A 353 85.96 79.79 46.81
N GLU A 354 85.81 80.89 46.06
CA GLU A 354 86.87 81.86 45.82
C GLU A 354 87.15 82.70 47.08
N PRO A 355 88.35 83.31 47.21
CA PRO A 355 88.66 84.27 48.28
C PRO A 355 87.60 85.38 48.38
N ASP A 356 87.37 85.89 49.59
CA ASP A 356 86.42 86.98 49.90
C ASP A 356 84.92 86.67 49.67
N VAL A 357 84.55 85.41 49.38
CA VAL A 357 83.15 84.99 49.30
C VAL A 357 82.62 84.59 50.68
N THR A 358 81.65 85.33 51.21
CA THR A 358 81.06 85.07 52.54
C THR A 358 80.25 83.78 52.60
N TYR A 359 79.55 83.43 51.52
CA TYR A 359 78.83 82.18 51.40
C TYR A 359 78.62 81.80 49.93
N THR A 360 78.51 80.50 49.65
CA THR A 360 78.13 79.98 48.33
C THR A 360 76.86 79.15 48.43
N THR A 361 75.94 79.31 47.48
CA THR A 361 74.68 78.55 47.44
C THR A 361 74.78 77.35 46.52
N VAL A 362 74.41 76.18 47.04
CA VAL A 362 74.19 74.97 46.24
C VAL A 362 72.69 74.79 46.04
N SER A 363 72.24 74.86 44.79
CA SER A 363 70.84 74.61 44.41
C SER A 363 70.62 73.13 44.09
N LEU A 364 69.55 72.56 44.66
CA LEU A 364 69.12 71.17 44.52
C LEU A 364 67.66 71.13 44.06
N SER A 365 67.21 70.03 43.46
CA SER A 365 65.79 69.84 43.13
C SER A 365 64.90 69.49 44.34
N PHE A 366 65.49 69.45 45.54
CA PHE A 366 64.83 69.12 46.81
C PHE A 366 65.44 69.91 47.96
N THR A 367 64.67 70.16 49.01
CA THR A 367 65.20 70.71 50.27
C THR A 367 65.92 69.59 51.03
N PRO A 368 67.25 69.65 51.21
CA PRO A 368 67.95 68.61 51.95
C PRO A 368 67.55 68.67 53.43
N LYS A 369 67.52 67.53 54.10
CA LYS A 369 67.41 67.43 55.56
C LYS A 369 68.77 67.27 56.24
N LEU A 370 69.75 66.78 55.47
CA LEU A 370 71.10 66.55 55.93
C LEU A 370 72.07 66.80 54.78
N VAL A 371 73.15 67.51 55.04
CA VAL A 371 74.24 67.75 54.10
C VAL A 371 75.53 67.46 54.81
N TYR A 372 76.38 66.65 54.21
CA TYR A 372 77.76 66.46 54.59
C TYR A 372 78.62 67.22 53.59
N GLY A 373 79.65 67.91 54.05
CA GLY A 373 80.64 68.41 53.12
C GLY A 373 82.03 68.42 53.69
N PHE A 374 82.98 68.23 52.79
CA PHE A 374 84.40 68.14 53.06
C PHE A 374 85.10 69.18 52.21
N GLU A 375 85.66 70.17 52.88
CA GLU A 375 86.56 71.16 52.31
C GLU A 375 87.94 70.50 52.15
N LYS A 376 88.46 70.46 50.92
CA LYS A 376 89.68 69.71 50.57
C LYS A 376 90.96 70.49 50.82
N THR A 377 90.92 71.82 50.72
CA THR A 377 92.12 72.66 50.70
C THR A 377 92.73 72.78 52.10
N GLU A 378 91.91 72.77 53.14
CA GLU A 378 92.27 72.79 54.57
C GLU A 378 91.71 71.60 55.36
N ARG A 379 90.97 70.70 54.71
CA ARG A 379 90.50 69.40 55.25
C ARG A 379 89.44 69.54 56.33
N HIS A 380 88.50 70.46 56.15
CA HIS A 380 87.40 70.67 57.10
C HIS A 380 86.17 69.83 56.76
N LEU A 381 85.62 69.14 57.76
CA LEU A 381 84.33 68.46 57.65
C LEU A 381 83.24 69.34 58.27
N PHE A 382 82.14 69.53 57.52
CA PHE A 382 80.93 70.16 58.02
C PHE A 382 79.72 69.28 57.78
N ILE A 383 78.73 69.40 58.68
CA ILE A 383 77.44 68.76 58.51
C ILE A 383 76.34 69.77 58.84
N TYR A 384 75.43 69.95 57.90
CA TYR A 384 74.24 70.78 58.08
C TYR A 384 73.02 69.88 58.21
N SER A 385 72.19 70.09 59.22
CA SER A 385 70.85 69.51 59.29
C SER A 385 69.80 70.59 59.09
N SER A 386 68.58 70.20 58.70
CA SER A 386 67.48 71.15 58.50
C SER A 386 67.07 71.89 59.76
N THR A 387 67.50 71.40 60.93
CA THR A 387 67.18 72.00 62.23
C THR A 387 68.36 72.75 62.84
N LYS A 388 69.61 72.38 62.54
CA LYS A 388 70.83 73.01 63.08
C LYS A 388 72.04 72.83 62.15
N SER A 389 72.93 73.82 62.08
CA SER A 389 74.28 73.63 61.54
C SER A 389 75.12 72.97 62.63
N LEU A 390 75.51 71.70 62.44
CA LEU A 390 75.87 70.84 63.58
C LEU A 390 77.38 70.75 63.84
N PHE A 391 78.28 70.96 62.87
CA PHE A 391 79.73 70.79 63.09
C PHE A 391 80.66 71.62 62.18
N TRP A 392 81.80 72.03 62.76
CA TRP A 392 83.02 72.50 62.09
C TRP A 392 84.19 71.82 62.82
N ALA A 393 85.09 71.16 62.08
CA ALA A 393 86.32 70.57 62.62
C ALA A 393 87.51 71.03 61.77
N GLU A 394 88.50 71.66 62.42
CA GLU A 394 89.73 72.14 61.78
C GLU A 394 90.89 71.17 61.96
N ASN A 395 91.80 71.14 60.97
CA ASN A 395 93.08 70.44 61.09
C ASN A 395 94.20 71.47 61.27
N SER A 396 94.58 71.75 62.50
CA SER A 396 95.60 72.79 62.73
C SER A 396 97.05 72.30 62.61
N TYR A 397 97.37 70.99 62.60
CA TYR A 397 98.78 70.54 62.56
C TYR A 397 98.99 69.12 61.97
N GLY A 398 98.55 68.90 60.73
CA GLY A 398 99.24 68.00 59.80
C GLY A 398 98.96 66.50 59.87
N GLU A 399 98.68 65.85 61.01
CA GLU A 399 98.68 64.37 61.03
C GLU A 399 97.58 63.63 61.82
N TYR A 400 96.64 64.28 62.52
CA TYR A 400 95.50 63.59 63.15
C TYR A 400 94.23 64.44 63.17
N LEU A 401 93.07 63.82 62.91
CA LEU A 401 91.76 64.35 63.31
C LEU A 401 91.69 64.22 64.83
N TYR A 402 92.05 65.29 65.56
CA TYR A 402 91.72 65.35 66.97
C TYR A 402 90.19 65.42 67.09
N GLY A 403 89.64 64.67 68.04
CA GLY A 403 88.21 64.48 68.21
C GLY A 403 87.44 65.79 68.41
N ILE A 404 86.12 65.64 68.53
CA ILE A 404 85.18 66.72 68.79
C ILE A 404 85.69 67.56 69.97
N GLU A 405 86.16 68.77 69.72
CA GLU A 405 86.52 69.71 70.77
C GLU A 405 85.22 70.33 71.33
N PHE A 406 84.72 69.72 72.40
CA PHE A 406 83.83 70.41 73.33
C PHE A 406 84.72 71.18 74.30
N LEU A 407 85.03 72.44 73.99
CA LEU A 407 85.55 73.35 75.02
C LEU A 407 84.49 73.43 76.13
N LEU A 408 84.91 73.23 77.38
CA LEU A 408 84.09 73.34 78.58
C LEU A 408 84.64 74.53 79.38
N SER A 409 84.15 75.72 79.06
CA SER A 409 84.21 76.88 79.96
C SER A 409 83.17 77.93 79.52
N ASP A 410 81.98 77.87 80.14
CA ASP A 410 80.96 78.92 80.38
C ASP A 410 80.73 80.07 79.37
N ASN A 411 81.13 79.93 78.12
CA ASN A 411 80.70 80.77 76.98
C ASN A 411 80.53 79.93 75.69
N ASP A 412 80.15 78.66 75.90
CA ASP A 412 80.20 77.54 74.96
C ASP A 412 79.05 77.46 73.95
N MET A 413 79.37 76.81 72.83
CA MET A 413 78.48 76.33 71.76
C MET A 413 77.78 77.43 70.93
N ARG A 414 78.52 78.07 70.01
CA ARG A 414 77.87 78.71 68.86
C ARG A 414 77.41 77.64 67.86
N PHE A 415 76.34 76.92 68.19
CA PHE A 415 75.44 76.51 67.12
C PHE A 415 74.99 77.82 66.47
N TYR A 416 75.34 78.05 65.21
CA TYR A 416 74.65 79.09 64.47
C TYR A 416 73.15 78.75 64.58
N PRO A 417 72.32 79.64 65.14
CA PRO A 417 70.90 79.33 65.38
C PRO A 417 70.13 79.16 64.06
N TYR A 418 70.79 79.46 62.94
CA TYR A 418 70.27 79.33 61.60
C TYR A 418 70.86 78.08 60.93
N SER A 419 69.98 77.25 60.39
CA SER A 419 70.38 76.17 59.49
C SER A 419 70.89 76.79 58.19
N ASN A 420 71.98 76.24 57.68
CA ASN A 420 72.47 76.57 56.34
C ASN A 420 71.65 75.89 55.23
N ILE A 421 70.72 74.99 55.58
CA ILE A 421 69.77 74.41 54.62
C ILE A 421 68.74 75.46 54.23
N ILE A 422 68.49 75.58 52.92
CA ILE A 422 67.45 76.42 52.36
C ILE A 422 66.47 75.59 51.55
N THR A 423 65.32 76.16 51.20
CA THR A 423 64.40 75.52 50.25
C THR A 423 65.16 75.19 48.97
N ASN A 424 65.13 73.93 48.54
CA ASN A 424 65.81 73.47 47.32
C ASN A 424 67.33 73.73 47.32
N GLY A 425 68.01 73.63 48.47
CA GLY A 425 69.47 73.81 48.50
C GLY A 425 70.08 73.96 49.89
N PHE A 426 71.31 74.46 49.93
CA PHE A 426 71.99 74.87 51.16
C PHE A 426 73.08 75.90 50.87
N HIS A 427 73.46 76.67 51.87
CA HIS A 427 74.62 77.56 51.85
C HIS A 427 75.84 76.87 52.44
N ILE A 428 77.00 77.11 51.85
CA ILE A 428 78.29 76.77 52.47
C ILE A 428 78.89 78.10 52.95
N ILE A 429 79.17 78.17 54.24
CA ILE A 429 79.75 79.33 54.90
C ILE A 429 81.11 78.91 55.45
N LEU A 430 82.18 79.54 54.99
CA LEU A 430 83.52 79.45 55.59
C LEU A 430 83.74 80.77 56.33
N SER A 431 83.87 80.75 57.65
CA SER A 431 83.99 81.96 58.48
C SER A 431 85.25 82.73 58.11
N ALA A 432 85.07 83.90 57.48
CA ALA A 432 86.14 84.73 56.95
C ALA A 432 87.01 85.34 58.07
N TYR A 433 88.13 84.69 58.36
CA TYR A 433 89.38 85.38 58.69
C TYR A 433 90.41 85.00 57.61
N SER A 434 90.32 85.71 56.48
CA SER A 434 91.14 85.64 55.25
C SER A 434 91.38 84.25 54.64
N LEU A 435 90.46 83.78 53.79
CA LEU A 435 90.79 82.72 52.82
C LEU A 435 91.87 83.27 51.86
N SER A 436 93.09 82.75 51.94
CA SER A 436 94.21 83.24 51.11
C SER A 436 94.28 82.59 49.71
N LYS A 437 93.42 81.59 49.45
CA LYS A 437 93.37 80.76 48.24
C LYS A 437 91.96 80.20 48.04
N PRO A 438 91.60 79.70 46.84
CA PRO A 438 90.31 79.04 46.62
C PRO A 438 90.18 77.72 47.41
N HIS A 439 88.99 77.46 47.95
CA HIS A 439 88.66 76.26 48.71
C HIS A 439 87.74 75.35 47.93
N ILE A 440 88.12 74.09 47.73
CA ILE A 440 87.27 73.11 47.03
C ILE A 440 86.47 72.36 48.07
N VAL A 441 85.15 72.43 47.99
CA VAL A 441 84.23 71.76 48.89
C VAL A 441 83.47 70.68 48.14
N GLU A 442 83.67 69.42 48.54
CA GLU A 442 82.82 68.30 48.12
C GLU A 442 81.66 68.14 49.09
N TRP A 443 80.48 67.80 48.59
CA TRP A 443 79.28 67.69 49.41
C TRP A 443 78.37 66.55 48.97
N PHE A 444 77.62 66.01 49.93
CA PHE A 444 76.57 65.02 49.74
C PHE A 444 75.35 65.43 50.56
N ALA A 445 74.21 65.58 49.90
CA ALA A 445 72.96 66.06 50.45
C ALA A 445 71.87 64.98 50.37
N VAL A 446 71.07 64.86 51.41
CA VAL A 446 69.96 63.90 51.56
C VAL A 446 68.69 64.65 51.95
N GLY A 447 67.59 64.43 51.24
CA GLY A 447 66.25 65.04 51.41
C GLY A 447 65.23 64.15 52.09
#